data_AF-A0A560M1E4-F1
#
_entry.id   AF-A0A560M1E4-F1
#
_cell.length_a   1.000
_cell.length_b   1.000
_cell.length_c   1.000
_cell.angle_alpha   90.00
_cell.angle_beta   90.00
_cell.angle_gamma   90.00
#
_symmetry.space_group_name_H-M   'P 1'
#
loop_
_entity.id
_entity.type
_entity.pdbx_description
1 polymer ?
#
loop_
_entity_poly.entity_id
_entity_poly.type
_entity_poly.pdbx_seq_one_letter_code
_entity_poly.pdbx_strand_id
1 'polypeptide(L)'
;MRSRVRKFAHVLERFGLALAGAASGLFVAIHVGSSVSALTSQAFLLIMMLGGAIGFYLGIDTPPKLFHPKEAASTRKIDAAELLSAIGTFLATMVAFFSVGVVVLRSEPDIAWTAAIMAGWVLGVAMQIVAGTIARTRV
;
A
#
# COMPACT_ATOMS: atom_id res chain seq x y z
N MET A 1 11.45 -31.65 3.66
CA MET A 1 10.47 -31.05 2.73
C MET A 1 9.63 -29.92 3.34
N ARG A 2 9.19 -30.01 4.62
CA ARG A 2 8.44 -28.95 5.33
C ARG A 2 9.04 -27.53 5.26
N SER A 3 10.37 -27.37 5.23
CA SER A 3 11.00 -26.04 5.18
C SER A 3 10.93 -25.36 3.82
N ARG A 4 10.91 -26.11 2.71
CA ARG A 4 10.81 -25.53 1.35
C ARG A 4 9.40 -25.06 1.06
N VAL A 5 8.40 -25.84 1.46
CA VAL A 5 6.98 -25.47 1.35
C VAL A 5 6.68 -24.22 2.18
N ARG A 6 7.21 -24.13 3.42
CA ARG A 6 7.04 -22.93 4.26
C ARG A 6 7.71 -21.69 3.65
N LYS A 7 8.91 -21.83 3.07
CA LYS A 7 9.57 -20.71 2.36
C LYS A 7 8.76 -20.27 1.14
N PHE A 8 8.22 -21.21 0.37
CA PHE A 8 7.43 -20.91 -0.81
C PHE A 8 6.11 -20.22 -0.45
N ALA A 9 5.39 -20.71 0.56
CA ALA A 9 4.19 -20.07 1.08
C ALA A 9 4.45 -18.62 1.51
N HIS A 10 5.57 -18.39 2.22
CA HIS A 10 5.96 -17.05 2.65
C HIS A 10 6.25 -16.11 1.48
N VAL A 11 6.92 -16.59 0.43
CA VAL A 11 7.14 -15.79 -0.78
C VAL A 11 5.82 -15.48 -1.49
N LEU A 12 4.93 -16.46 -1.59
CA LEU A 12 3.63 -16.30 -2.24
C LEU A 12 2.74 -15.30 -1.49
N GLU A 13 2.73 -15.33 -0.17
CA GLU A 13 2.01 -14.38 0.69
C GLU A 13 2.47 -12.94 0.45
N ARG A 14 3.78 -12.71 0.48
CA ARG A 14 4.39 -11.38 0.23
C ARG A 14 4.11 -10.86 -1.17
N PHE A 15 4.14 -11.76 -2.15
CA PHE A 15 3.82 -11.43 -3.52
C PHE A 15 2.34 -11.08 -3.67
N GLY A 16 1.45 -11.81 -2.98
CA GLY A 16 0.02 -11.49 -2.90
C GLY A 16 -0.25 -10.09 -2.32
N LEU A 17 0.46 -9.69 -1.27
CA LEU A 17 0.37 -8.36 -0.69
C LEU A 17 0.84 -7.26 -1.66
N ALA A 18 1.95 -7.49 -2.37
CA ALA A 18 2.43 -6.57 -3.41
C ALA A 18 1.43 -6.45 -4.57
N LEU A 19 0.83 -7.57 -5.01
CA LEU A 19 -0.19 -7.57 -6.05
C LEU A 19 -1.46 -6.81 -5.63
N ALA A 20 -1.89 -6.93 -4.36
CA ALA A 20 -3.00 -6.16 -3.84
C ALA A 20 -2.72 -4.65 -3.87
N GLY A 21 -1.50 -4.25 -3.50
CA GLY A 21 -1.04 -2.86 -3.63
C GLY A 21 -1.02 -2.38 -5.08
N ALA A 22 -0.50 -3.20 -6.01
CA ALA A 22 -0.47 -2.91 -7.44
C ALA A 22 -1.87 -2.70 -8.03
N ALA A 23 -2.81 -3.59 -7.70
CA ALA A 23 -4.20 -3.50 -8.13
C ALA A 23 -4.87 -2.23 -7.57
N SER A 24 -4.63 -1.91 -6.29
CA SER A 24 -5.15 -0.68 -5.68
C SER A 24 -4.67 0.58 -6.42
N GLY A 25 -3.38 0.63 -6.79
CA GLY A 25 -2.79 1.73 -7.55
C GLY A 25 -3.38 1.86 -8.95
N LEU A 26 -3.62 0.74 -9.64
CA LEU A 26 -4.27 0.73 -10.96
C LEU A 26 -5.70 1.28 -10.90
N PHE A 27 -6.49 0.90 -9.90
CA PHE A 27 -7.85 1.41 -9.75
C PHE A 27 -7.89 2.91 -9.46
N VAL A 28 -6.96 3.42 -8.66
CA VAL A 28 -6.81 4.87 -8.43
C VAL A 28 -6.37 5.56 -9.72
N ALA A 29 -5.39 4.99 -10.42
CA ALA A 29 -4.85 5.60 -11.64
C ALA A 29 -5.88 5.66 -12.77
N ILE A 30 -6.70 4.62 -12.96
CA ILE A 30 -7.72 4.60 -14.03
C ILE A 30 -8.85 5.58 -13.74
N HIS A 31 -9.26 5.70 -12.47
CA HIS A 31 -10.25 6.68 -12.05
C HIS A 31 -9.72 8.11 -12.27
N VAL A 32 -8.49 8.39 -11.81
CA VAL A 32 -7.88 9.72 -11.98
C VAL A 32 -7.67 10.07 -13.45
N GLY A 33 -7.17 9.12 -14.26
CA GLY A 33 -7.01 9.30 -15.70
C GLY A 33 -8.34 9.48 -16.43
N SER A 34 -9.42 8.87 -15.96
CA SER A 34 -10.75 9.09 -16.54
C SER A 34 -11.28 10.52 -16.35
N SER A 35 -10.90 11.19 -15.24
CA SER A 35 -11.28 12.59 -15.00
C SER A 35 -10.26 13.60 -15.54
N VAL A 36 -9.00 13.22 -15.71
CA VAL A 36 -7.91 14.11 -16.14
C VAL A 36 -7.17 13.49 -17.32
N SER A 37 -7.48 13.94 -18.53
CA SER A 37 -6.90 13.39 -19.77
C SER A 37 -5.37 13.43 -19.83
N ALA A 38 -4.74 14.40 -19.16
CA ALA A 38 -3.27 14.48 -19.04
C ALA A 38 -2.64 13.31 -18.26
N LEU A 39 -3.43 12.61 -17.42
CA LEU A 39 -2.98 11.50 -16.57
C LEU A 39 -3.40 10.12 -17.13
N THR A 40 -3.95 10.04 -18.34
CA THR A 40 -4.32 8.76 -19.00
C THR A 40 -3.12 8.00 -19.60
N SER A 41 -1.90 8.51 -19.41
CA SER A 41 -0.70 7.88 -20.00
C SER A 41 -0.43 6.49 -19.41
N GLN A 42 0.04 5.58 -20.27
CA GLN A 42 0.46 4.24 -19.85
C GLN A 42 1.60 4.30 -18.82
N ALA A 43 2.47 5.30 -18.92
CA ALA A 43 3.53 5.56 -17.95
C ALA A 43 2.96 5.88 -16.55
N PHE A 44 1.93 6.72 -16.47
CA PHE A 44 1.27 7.05 -15.20
C PHE A 44 0.65 5.82 -14.56
N LEU A 45 -0.08 5.00 -15.33
CA LEU A 45 -0.65 3.75 -14.83
C LEU A 45 0.41 2.79 -14.27
N LEU A 46 1.55 2.65 -14.97
CA LEU A 46 2.66 1.80 -14.53
C LEU A 46 3.34 2.33 -13.27
N ILE A 47 3.54 3.64 -13.15
CA ILE A 47 4.13 4.26 -11.94
C ILE A 47 3.22 4.05 -10.74
N MET A 48 1.91 4.23 -10.90
CA MET A 48 0.93 4.01 -9.84
C MET A 48 0.86 2.54 -9.42
N MET A 49 0.89 1.62 -10.40
CA MET A 49 0.94 0.19 -10.16
C MET A 49 2.20 -0.21 -9.38
N LEU A 50 3.37 0.24 -9.82
CA LEU A 50 4.65 -0.08 -9.15
C LEU A 50 4.75 0.58 -7.77
N GLY A 51 4.28 1.82 -7.63
CA GLY A 51 4.23 2.53 -6.36
C GLY A 51 3.37 1.81 -5.32
N GLY A 52 2.18 1.37 -5.72
CA GLY A 52 1.30 0.56 -4.87
C GLY A 52 1.94 -0.78 -4.48
N ALA A 53 2.57 -1.46 -5.44
CA ALA A 53 3.27 -2.72 -5.18
C ALA A 53 4.40 -2.56 -4.15
N ILE A 54 5.23 -1.54 -4.33
CA ILE A 54 6.36 -1.23 -3.44
C ILE A 54 5.86 -0.82 -2.07
N GLY A 55 4.85 0.05 -1.98
CA GLY A 55 4.27 0.51 -0.72
C GLY A 55 3.73 -0.65 0.12
N PHE A 56 2.86 -1.47 -0.46
CA PHE A 56 2.24 -2.58 0.28
C PHE A 56 3.27 -3.67 0.62
N TYR A 57 4.23 -3.92 -0.27
CA TYR A 57 5.33 -4.83 0.04
C TYR A 57 6.19 -4.31 1.20
N LEU A 58 6.61 -3.04 1.17
CA LEU A 58 7.47 -2.50 2.21
C LEU A 58 6.76 -2.31 3.55
N GLY A 59 5.51 -1.82 3.53
CA GLY A 59 4.75 -1.53 4.73
C GLY A 59 4.20 -2.78 5.42
N ILE A 60 3.63 -3.72 4.66
CA ILE A 60 2.97 -4.89 5.25
C ILE A 60 3.97 -6.04 5.45
N ASP A 61 4.90 -6.25 4.52
CA ASP A 61 5.93 -7.29 4.64
C ASP A 61 7.18 -6.81 5.41
N THR A 62 6.95 -6.09 6.50
CA THR A 62 8.02 -5.72 7.43
C THR A 62 8.48 -6.97 8.18
N PRO A 63 9.78 -7.34 8.16
CA PRO A 63 10.25 -8.64 8.63
C PRO A 63 9.87 -8.91 10.10
N PRO A 64 9.23 -10.06 10.42
CA PRO A 64 8.73 -10.32 11.77
C PRO A 64 9.77 -10.48 12.88
N LYS A 65 11.08 -10.49 12.54
CA LYS A 65 12.16 -10.81 13.48
C LYS A 65 12.37 -9.78 14.59
N LEU A 66 11.67 -8.65 14.56
CA LEU A 66 11.69 -7.63 15.60
C LEU A 66 10.48 -7.67 16.55
N PHE A 67 9.42 -8.46 16.27
CA PHE A 67 8.20 -8.46 17.10
C PHE A 67 8.26 -9.41 18.32
N HIS A 68 9.30 -10.23 18.45
CA HIS A 68 9.52 -11.03 19.66
C HIS A 68 11.01 -11.10 20.04
N PRO A 69 11.57 -10.08 20.72
CA PRO A 69 12.62 -10.36 21.68
C PRO A 69 11.97 -11.09 22.86
N LYS A 70 12.43 -12.31 23.12
CA LYS A 70 12.23 -12.98 24.41
C LYS A 70 12.54 -11.97 25.54
N GLU A 71 11.53 -11.73 26.37
CA GLU A 71 11.60 -11.29 27.77
C GLU A 71 12.58 -10.16 28.13
N ALA A 72 12.03 -8.99 28.41
CA ALA A 72 12.16 -8.27 29.69
C ALA A 72 11.99 -6.75 29.50
N ALA A 73 10.95 -6.21 30.13
CA ALA A 73 10.90 -4.87 30.69
C ALA A 73 11.52 -3.71 29.87
N SER A 74 10.83 -3.23 28.82
CA SER A 74 10.62 -1.78 28.69
C SER A 74 9.40 -1.49 27.82
N THR A 75 8.40 -0.87 28.45
CA THR A 75 7.53 0.15 27.87
C THR A 75 6.97 -0.10 26.47
N ARG A 76 5.78 -0.70 26.45
CA ARG A 76 4.58 -0.27 25.70
C ARG A 76 4.70 1.10 25.01
N LYS A 77 5.46 1.20 23.93
CA LYS A 77 5.33 2.24 22.91
C LYS A 77 4.93 1.48 21.67
N ILE A 78 3.68 1.69 21.24
CA ILE A 78 3.24 1.31 19.90
C ILE A 78 4.35 1.78 18.96
N ASP A 79 4.96 0.86 18.21
CA ASP A 79 6.03 1.22 17.31
C ASP A 79 5.44 2.18 16.28
N ALA A 80 5.89 3.43 16.29
CA ALA A 80 5.32 4.48 15.46
C ALA A 80 5.37 4.08 13.97
N ALA A 81 6.34 3.25 13.57
CA ALA A 81 6.43 2.68 12.23
C ALA A 81 5.29 1.69 11.92
N GLU A 82 4.88 0.85 12.88
CA GLU A 82 3.77 -0.09 12.72
C GLU A 82 2.45 0.64 12.58
N LEU A 83 2.20 1.64 13.44
CA LEU A 83 1.00 2.48 13.35
C LEU A 83 0.97 3.26 12.02
N LEU A 84 2.10 3.81 11.59
CA LEU A 84 2.20 4.55 10.33
C LEU A 84 1.94 3.65 9.12
N SER A 85 2.45 2.41 9.13
CA SER A 85 2.16 1.42 8.08
C SER A 85 0.68 1.02 8.06
N ALA A 86 0.08 0.80 9.24
CA ALA A 86 -1.34 0.46 9.36
C ALA A 86 -2.24 1.57 8.83
N ILE A 87 -1.97 2.83 9.23
CA ILE A 87 -2.70 4.00 8.73
C ILE A 87 -2.51 4.16 7.23
N GLY A 88 -1.28 4.01 6.72
CA GLY A 88 -1.00 4.10 5.29
C GLY A 88 -1.76 3.05 4.47
N THR A 89 -1.79 1.81 4.96
CA THR A 89 -2.54 0.71 4.34
C THR A 89 -4.04 0.96 4.36
N PHE A 90 -4.58 1.41 5.49
CA PHE A 90 -5.99 1.76 5.61
C PHE A 90 -6.37 2.87 4.63
N LEU A 91 -5.58 3.95 4.58
CA LEU A 91 -5.86 5.08 3.71
C LEU A 91 -5.77 4.69 2.22
N ALA A 92 -4.72 3.96 1.82
CA ALA A 92 -4.55 3.53 0.44
C ALA A 92 -5.66 2.56 -0.01
N THR A 93 -6.04 1.60 0.84
CA THR A 93 -7.13 0.64 0.51
C THR A 93 -8.51 1.30 0.52
N MET A 94 -8.79 2.20 1.47
CA MET A 94 -10.04 2.95 1.53
C MET A 94 -10.25 3.79 0.27
N VAL A 95 -9.21 4.51 -0.16
CA VAL A 95 -9.27 5.32 -1.37
C VAL A 95 -9.39 4.46 -2.63
N ALA A 96 -8.68 3.33 -2.70
CA ALA A 96 -8.83 2.38 -3.81
C ALA A 96 -10.26 1.79 -3.87
N PHE A 97 -10.89 1.52 -2.73
CA PHE A 97 -12.29 1.08 -2.67
C PHE A 97 -13.24 2.11 -3.26
N PHE A 98 -13.13 3.39 -2.86
CA PHE A 98 -13.93 4.46 -3.47
C PHE A 98 -13.66 4.61 -4.97
N SER A 99 -12.40 4.47 -5.39
CA SER A 99 -12.01 4.50 -6.79
C SER A 99 -12.69 3.41 -7.61
N VAL A 100 -12.66 2.16 -7.14
CA VAL A 100 -13.38 1.03 -7.75
C VAL A 100 -14.88 1.31 -7.80
N GLY A 101 -15.44 1.83 -6.71
CA GLY A 101 -16.86 2.19 -6.63
C GLY A 101 -17.28 3.16 -7.72
N VAL A 102 -16.53 4.24 -7.92
CA VAL A 102 -16.82 5.22 -8.98
C VAL A 102 -16.71 4.60 -10.36
N VAL A 103 -15.66 3.81 -10.61
CA VAL A 103 -15.45 3.14 -11.91
C VAL A 103 -16.59 2.15 -12.22
N VAL A 104 -16.99 1.33 -11.25
CA VAL A 104 -18.04 0.31 -11.42
C VAL A 104 -19.42 0.96 -11.55
N LEU A 105 -19.72 1.99 -10.76
CA LEU A 105 -20.99 2.72 -10.80
C LEU A 105 -21.07 3.72 -11.96
N ARG A 106 -20.00 3.86 -12.76
CA ARG A 106 -19.88 4.85 -13.85
C ARG A 106 -20.30 6.25 -13.41
N SER A 107 -19.98 6.61 -12.17
CA SER A 107 -20.28 7.95 -11.66
C SER A 107 -19.26 8.93 -12.24
N GLU A 108 -19.69 10.15 -12.52
CA GLU A 108 -18.82 11.26 -12.95
C GLU A 108 -18.45 12.08 -11.70
N PRO A 109 -17.30 11.80 -11.06
CA PRO A 109 -16.89 12.49 -9.85
C PRO A 109 -16.43 13.92 -10.19
N ASP A 110 -16.75 14.86 -9.29
CA ASP A 110 -16.19 16.21 -9.37
C ASP A 110 -14.66 16.16 -9.26
N ILE A 111 -13.98 17.10 -9.94
CA ILE A 111 -12.52 17.18 -10.00
C ILE A 111 -11.87 17.24 -8.61
N ALA A 112 -12.54 17.88 -7.64
CA ALA A 112 -12.09 17.98 -6.26
C ALA A 112 -12.08 16.61 -5.56
N TRP A 113 -13.06 15.76 -5.86
CA TRP A 113 -13.16 14.41 -5.31
C TRP A 113 -12.08 13.50 -5.90
N THR A 114 -11.86 13.57 -7.21
CA THR A 114 -10.76 12.85 -7.88
C THR A 114 -9.40 13.26 -7.31
N ALA A 115 -9.18 14.56 -7.08
CA ALA A 115 -7.96 15.06 -6.48
C ALA A 115 -7.77 14.57 -5.03
N ALA A 116 -8.84 14.53 -4.24
CA ALA A 116 -8.81 14.01 -2.87
C ALA A 116 -8.48 12.51 -2.82
N ILE A 117 -9.05 11.71 -3.73
CA ILE A 117 -8.72 10.30 -3.91
C ILE A 117 -7.24 10.16 -4.26
N MET A 118 -6.76 10.89 -5.27
CA MET A 118 -5.34 10.83 -5.66
C MET A 118 -4.40 11.19 -4.48
N ALA A 119 -4.65 12.30 -3.80
CA ALA A 119 -3.85 12.74 -2.67
C ALA A 119 -3.84 11.73 -1.52
N GLY A 120 -5.01 11.18 -1.17
CA GLY A 120 -5.14 10.17 -0.12
C GLY A 120 -4.37 8.89 -0.44
N TRP A 121 -4.43 8.41 -1.68
CA TRP A 121 -3.66 7.23 -2.08
C TRP A 121 -2.15 7.46 -2.04
N VAL A 122 -1.66 8.59 -2.58
CA VAL A 122 -0.22 8.93 -2.53
C VAL A 122 0.26 9.05 -1.10
N LEU A 123 -0.52 9.71 -0.23
CA LEU A 123 -0.17 9.85 1.17
C LEU A 123 -0.09 8.48 1.86
N GLY A 124 -1.08 7.61 1.62
CA GLY A 124 -1.11 6.27 2.20
C GLY A 124 0.08 5.40 1.77
N VAL A 125 0.39 5.39 0.48
CA VAL A 125 1.55 4.66 -0.06
C VAL A 125 2.86 5.23 0.45
N ALA A 126 3.01 6.55 0.51
CA ALA A 126 4.20 7.20 1.05
C ALA A 126 4.44 6.81 2.52
N MET A 127 3.38 6.80 3.34
CA MET A 127 3.45 6.34 4.74
C MET A 127 3.94 4.90 4.87
N GLN A 128 3.47 3.99 4.00
CA GLN A 128 3.94 2.60 3.99
C GLN A 128 5.41 2.47 3.60
N ILE A 129 5.87 3.22 2.60
CA ILE A 129 7.28 3.21 2.17
C ILE A 129 8.18 3.74 3.30
N VAL A 130 7.79 4.85 3.93
CA VAL A 130 8.55 5.45 5.05
C VAL A 130 8.57 4.50 6.26
N ALA A 131 7.44 3.93 6.63
CA ALA A 131 7.37 2.95 7.73
C ALA A 131 8.25 1.72 7.46
N GLY A 132 8.14 1.14 6.26
CA GLY A 132 8.90 -0.04 5.86
C GLY A 132 10.40 0.22 5.78
N THR A 133 10.81 1.42 5.35
CA THR A 133 12.23 1.81 5.32
C THR A 133 12.79 2.03 6.74
N ILE A 134 12.08 2.76 7.60
CA ILE A 134 12.48 2.97 9.01
C ILE A 134 12.66 1.63 9.73
N ALA A 135 11.70 0.71 9.60
CA ALA A 135 11.76 -0.59 10.25
C ALA A 135 12.94 -1.45 9.78
N ARG A 136 13.38 -1.30 8.52
CA ARG A 136 14.55 -2.01 7.97
C ARG A 136 15.88 -1.38 8.36
N THR A 137 15.94 -0.06 8.53
CA THR A 137 17.16 0.64 8.99
C THR A 137 17.48 0.42 10.48
N ARG A 138 16.52 -0.08 11.26
CA ARG A 138 16.70 -0.44 12.68
C ARG A 138 17.20 -1.88 12.89
N VAL A 139 17.46 -2.64 11.82
CA VAL A 139 18.01 -4.02 11.83
C VAL A 139 19.52 -3.96 11.67
#